data_AF-A0A7M2X2Y7-F1
#
_entry.id   AF-A0A7M2X2Y7-F1
#
_cell.length_a   1.000
_cell.length_b   1.000
_cell.length_c   1.000
_cell.angle_alpha   90.00
_cell.angle_beta   90.00
_cell.angle_gamma   90.00
#
_symmetry.space_group_name_H-M   'P 1'
#
loop_
_entity.id
_entity.type
_entity.pdbx_description
1 polymer ?
#
loop_
_entity_poly.entity_id
_entity_poly.type
_entity_poly.pdbx_seq_one_letter_code
_entity_poly.pdbx_strand_id
1 'polypeptide(L)'
;MIMTRRIGFFALLVVGLLSSLSLPARAQIIGGGNQVGAAPGVYVEPDGTVRRREIDEKTELSAMRLRAKFAADADKDPKLAYVSLPKAFAVAREAISAGKPVPNDVRFLGGLTQISFVFLYGDDKDLVIAGPAEPFKTFPGDDGYAVGTRTGRPVMRLEDFVVAMRVVQGARGNAFGCRLDPDPAAPQRISDAMAKMARASRSARVKAVQDATGPQKVSFFGAVPDDTRFALTTVAADYELKRYGLGLARHTVAGMGNIVDNTRQAVNMIWFELAYQPILVSADGDAFGLRGPRLKVQAGSFGWDPKGATPKAYEFAKKMSDNIDALGIQQPLIADLQNLADLSVVAALIQRDKLDRKVGWDTGWLMQSTGDSLSSFPVTKVVTPRNADALANYTNGSIAAGGVVLSPGKVLSSPTEPDDKKTLDSPKAKGADLRKQKQQAAVVGQ
;
A
#
# COMPACT_ATOMS: atom_id res chain seq x y z
N MET A 1 16.59 75.74 -53.24
CA MET A 1 17.74 74.84 -53.05
C MET A 1 17.50 74.08 -51.75
N ILE A 2 17.25 72.78 -51.85
CA ILE A 2 16.48 71.99 -50.87
C ILE A 2 17.34 71.64 -49.65
N MET A 3 16.73 71.82 -48.47
CA MET A 3 17.33 71.65 -47.15
C MET A 3 17.02 70.27 -46.58
N THR A 4 18.06 69.64 -46.01
CA THR A 4 18.09 68.69 -44.87
C THR A 4 17.12 67.49 -44.81
N ARG A 5 17.71 66.27 -44.82
CA ARG A 5 17.58 65.34 -43.68
C ARG A 5 18.72 64.31 -43.65
N ARG A 6 19.31 64.18 -42.46
CA ARG A 6 20.44 63.32 -42.08
C ARG A 6 20.05 61.83 -42.14
N ILE A 7 20.92 60.98 -42.69
CA ILE A 7 20.97 59.55 -42.38
C ILE A 7 22.43 59.21 -42.06
N GLY A 8 22.62 58.69 -40.86
CA GLY A 8 23.92 58.47 -40.23
C GLY A 8 24.62 57.19 -40.69
N PHE A 9 25.95 57.29 -40.66
CA PHE A 9 26.93 56.22 -40.58
C PHE A 9 26.57 55.19 -39.50
N PHE A 10 26.74 53.90 -39.80
CA PHE A 10 27.63 53.01 -39.03
C PHE A 10 27.84 51.68 -39.79
N ALA A 11 29.09 51.44 -40.18
CA ALA A 11 29.59 50.15 -40.65
C ALA A 11 30.55 49.60 -39.58
N LEU A 12 30.72 48.27 -39.58
CA LEU A 12 31.61 47.45 -38.74
C LEU A 12 31.16 47.20 -37.28
N LEU A 13 30.42 46.09 -37.10
CA LEU A 13 30.77 45.04 -36.12
C LEU A 13 29.97 43.76 -36.44
N VAL A 14 30.46 42.99 -37.41
CA VAL A 14 30.00 41.62 -37.66
C VAL A 14 31.02 40.69 -37.01
N VAL A 15 30.62 40.08 -35.91
CA VAL A 15 31.09 38.82 -35.29
C VAL A 15 30.91 38.98 -33.77
N GLY A 16 29.95 38.26 -33.21
CA GLY A 16 29.81 38.08 -31.75
C GLY A 16 28.60 38.73 -31.10
N LEU A 17 27.37 38.42 -31.54
CA LEU A 17 26.18 38.45 -30.67
C LEU A 17 24.99 37.74 -31.34
N LEU A 18 25.03 36.40 -31.41
CA LEU A 18 23.88 35.56 -31.81
C LEU A 18 23.68 34.35 -30.88
N SER A 19 24.12 34.48 -29.63
CA SER A 19 24.08 33.43 -28.60
C SER A 19 23.43 33.93 -27.30
N SER A 20 22.27 34.55 -27.39
CA SER A 20 21.41 34.82 -26.22
C SER A 20 19.98 35.17 -26.63
N LEU A 21 19.22 34.18 -27.09
CA LEU A 21 17.74 34.17 -27.05
C LEU A 21 17.24 32.74 -27.32
N SER A 22 17.82 31.76 -26.62
CA SER A 22 17.19 30.46 -26.45
C SER A 22 16.15 30.62 -25.33
N LEU A 23 14.89 30.87 -25.71
CA LEU A 23 13.77 30.45 -24.87
C LEU A 23 14.04 28.99 -24.50
N PRO A 24 13.99 28.57 -23.22
CA PRO A 24 14.06 27.17 -22.90
C PRO A 24 12.77 26.55 -23.45
N ALA A 25 12.83 26.06 -24.69
CA ALA A 25 11.93 25.04 -25.16
C ALA A 25 12.12 23.88 -24.18
N ARG A 26 11.22 23.78 -23.19
CA ARG A 26 11.02 22.55 -22.45
C ARG A 26 10.47 21.55 -23.45
N ALA A 27 11.36 20.96 -24.23
CA ALA A 27 11.13 19.68 -24.84
C ALA A 27 10.91 18.72 -23.68
N GLN A 28 9.65 18.49 -23.32
CA GLN A 28 9.26 17.24 -22.68
C GLN A 28 9.59 16.16 -23.70
N ILE A 29 10.81 15.64 -23.62
CA ILE A 29 11.10 14.31 -24.12
C ILE A 29 10.25 13.38 -23.26
N ILE A 30 9.01 13.15 -23.71
CA ILE A 30 8.21 12.01 -23.31
C ILE A 30 8.90 10.82 -23.97
N GLY A 31 10.01 10.40 -23.35
CA GLY A 31 10.62 9.11 -23.63
C GLY A 31 9.64 8.06 -23.16
N GLY A 32 9.08 7.30 -24.11
CA GLY A 32 8.29 6.11 -23.83
C GLY A 32 9.10 5.15 -22.97
N GLY A 33 8.83 5.19 -21.68
CA GLY A 33 9.37 4.28 -20.68
C GLY A 33 8.23 3.93 -19.75
N ASN A 34 7.92 2.63 -19.67
CA ASN A 34 6.96 2.06 -18.75
C ASN A 34 7.05 2.74 -17.38
N GLN A 35 6.07 3.57 -17.03
CA GLN A 35 5.90 4.05 -15.67
C GLN A 35 5.45 2.88 -14.80
N VAL A 36 6.44 2.15 -14.28
CA VAL A 36 6.26 1.20 -13.20
C VAL A 36 6.02 2.05 -11.94
N GLY A 37 4.75 2.37 -11.65
CA GLY A 37 4.33 3.10 -10.46
C GLY A 37 4.57 2.35 -9.13
N ALA A 38 4.57 3.11 -8.03
CA ALA A 38 4.97 2.72 -6.66
C ALA A 38 4.11 1.64 -5.97
N ALA A 39 3.06 1.13 -6.63
CA ALA A 39 2.23 0.03 -6.17
C ALA A 39 2.22 -1.12 -7.21
N PRO A 40 2.31 -2.39 -6.79
CA PRO A 40 2.41 -3.51 -7.71
C PRO A 40 1.24 -3.61 -8.68
N GLY A 41 1.52 -3.78 -9.97
CA GLY A 41 0.51 -4.18 -10.96
C GLY A 41 -0.56 -3.14 -11.33
N VAL A 42 -0.54 -1.94 -10.74
CA VAL A 42 -1.34 -0.80 -11.19
C VAL A 42 -0.48 0.36 -11.68
N TYR A 43 -1.08 1.28 -12.41
CA TYR A 43 -0.48 2.55 -12.78
C TYR A 43 -1.56 3.66 -12.75
N VAL A 44 -1.10 4.91 -12.67
CA VAL A 44 -1.97 6.08 -12.64
C VAL A 44 -1.78 6.83 -13.95
N GLU A 45 -2.88 7.01 -14.69
CA GLU A 45 -2.91 7.78 -15.92
C GLU A 45 -2.73 9.29 -15.65
N PRO A 46 -2.32 10.10 -16.65
CA PRO A 46 -2.19 11.56 -16.50
C PRO A 46 -3.48 12.26 -16.03
N ASP A 47 -4.65 11.67 -16.31
CA ASP A 47 -5.96 12.18 -15.88
C ASP A 47 -6.31 11.83 -14.41
N GLY A 48 -5.41 11.12 -13.71
CA GLY A 48 -5.59 10.68 -12.33
C GLY A 48 -6.41 9.40 -12.18
N THR A 49 -6.62 8.62 -13.25
CA THR A 49 -7.33 7.34 -13.19
C THR A 49 -6.38 6.19 -12.87
N VAL A 50 -6.74 5.33 -11.90
CA VAL A 50 -6.01 4.07 -11.67
C VAL A 50 -6.44 2.99 -12.67
N ARG A 51 -5.45 2.32 -13.26
CA ARG A 51 -5.63 1.20 -14.19
C ARG A 51 -4.74 0.01 -13.79
N ARG A 52 -5.18 -1.20 -14.14
CA ARG A 52 -4.36 -2.42 -14.04
C ARG A 52 -3.36 -2.42 -15.20
N ARG A 53 -2.10 -2.78 -14.95
CA ARG A 53 -1.13 -3.04 -16.02
C ARG A 53 -1.55 -4.29 -16.78
N GLU A 54 -1.56 -4.20 -18.11
CA GLU A 54 -1.82 -5.36 -18.96
C GLU A 54 -0.65 -6.35 -18.83
N ILE A 55 -0.98 -7.60 -18.50
CA ILE A 55 -0.02 -8.71 -18.41
C ILE A 55 -0.62 -9.88 -19.18
N ASP A 56 0.20 -10.62 -19.93
CA ASP A 56 -0.24 -11.85 -20.59
C ASP A 56 -0.86 -12.82 -19.57
N GLU A 57 -2.12 -13.20 -19.80
CA GLU A 57 -2.93 -13.86 -18.79
C GLU A 57 -2.48 -15.31 -18.49
N LYS A 58 -1.82 -15.97 -19.45
CA LYS A 58 -1.25 -17.32 -19.26
C LYS A 58 0.03 -17.26 -18.43
N THR A 59 0.83 -16.22 -18.67
CA THR A 59 2.05 -15.95 -17.91
C THR A 59 1.72 -15.59 -16.45
N GLU A 60 0.67 -14.79 -16.20
CA GLU A 60 0.23 -14.39 -14.85
C GLU A 60 -0.14 -15.61 -13.98
N LEU A 61 -0.97 -16.54 -14.47
CA LEU A 61 -1.36 -17.74 -13.72
C LEU A 61 -0.18 -18.67 -13.41
N SER A 62 0.77 -18.77 -14.34
CA SER A 62 1.99 -19.57 -14.16
C SER A 62 2.88 -18.94 -13.09
N ALA A 63 3.04 -17.61 -13.11
CA ALA A 63 3.74 -16.86 -12.07
C ALA A 63 3.08 -17.01 -10.70
N MET A 64 1.75 -16.95 -10.61
CA MET A 64 1.01 -17.17 -9.36
C MET A 64 1.28 -18.54 -8.74
N ARG A 65 1.27 -19.62 -9.55
CA ARG A 65 1.59 -20.97 -9.07
C ARG A 65 3.04 -21.10 -8.60
N LEU A 66 3.97 -20.46 -9.32
CA LEU A 66 5.38 -20.45 -8.95
C LEU A 66 5.62 -19.73 -7.62
N ARG A 67 4.98 -18.57 -7.39
CA ARG A 67 5.02 -17.86 -6.11
C ARG A 67 4.48 -18.72 -4.97
N ALA A 68 3.35 -19.41 -5.18
CA ALA A 68 2.76 -20.32 -4.19
C ALA A 68 3.73 -21.44 -3.79
N LYS A 69 4.44 -22.03 -4.76
CA LYS A 69 5.48 -23.04 -4.49
C LYS A 69 6.62 -22.45 -3.63
N PHE A 70 7.16 -21.30 -4.02
CA PHE A 70 8.26 -20.68 -3.28
C PHE A 70 7.87 -20.21 -1.88
N ALA A 71 6.65 -19.73 -1.70
CA ALA A 71 6.11 -19.39 -0.38
C ALA A 71 6.00 -20.62 0.52
N ALA A 72 5.47 -21.74 0.00
CA ALA A 72 5.37 -22.98 0.75
C ALA A 72 6.75 -23.53 1.18
N ASP A 73 7.78 -23.37 0.35
CA ASP A 73 9.15 -23.73 0.72
C ASP A 73 9.75 -22.73 1.73
N ALA A 74 9.35 -21.46 1.67
CA ALA A 74 9.79 -20.44 2.62
C ALA A 74 9.24 -20.61 4.03
N ASP A 75 8.00 -21.08 4.15
CA ASP A 75 7.32 -21.29 5.42
C ASP A 75 7.90 -22.46 6.22
N LYS A 76 8.64 -23.38 5.58
CA LYS A 76 9.29 -24.52 6.25
C LYS A 76 10.47 -24.10 7.13
N ASP A 77 11.17 -23.02 6.76
CA ASP A 77 12.28 -22.45 7.52
C ASP A 77 12.30 -20.91 7.35
N PRO A 78 11.42 -20.20 8.08
CA PRO A 78 11.30 -18.76 7.96
C PRO A 78 12.54 -18.10 8.56
N LYS A 79 13.37 -17.51 7.69
CA LYS A 79 14.48 -16.66 8.12
C LYS A 79 13.92 -15.36 8.70
N LEU A 80 14.11 -15.17 10.00
CA LEU A 80 13.72 -13.94 10.67
C LEU A 80 14.79 -12.86 10.50
N ALA A 81 14.37 -11.66 10.11
CA ALA A 81 15.16 -10.44 10.29
C ALA A 81 14.73 -9.72 11.57
N TYR A 82 15.68 -8.99 12.15
CA TYR A 82 15.47 -8.12 13.30
C TYR A 82 15.86 -6.70 12.88
N VAL A 83 14.96 -5.75 13.10
CA VAL A 83 15.20 -4.35 12.72
C VAL A 83 15.04 -3.48 13.95
N SER A 84 16.14 -2.85 14.37
CA SER A 84 16.10 -1.81 15.40
C SER A 84 15.49 -0.56 14.79
N LEU A 85 14.28 -0.17 15.24
CA LEU A 85 13.65 1.05 14.76
C LEU A 85 14.48 2.29 15.16
N PRO A 86 14.90 2.48 16.43
CA PRO A 86 15.70 3.63 16.81
C PRO A 86 16.97 3.80 15.98
N LYS A 87 17.72 2.71 15.77
CA LYS A 87 19.00 2.80 15.07
C LYS A 87 18.83 2.89 13.55
N ALA A 88 17.85 2.19 12.96
CA ALA A 88 17.52 2.36 11.54
C ALA A 88 17.15 3.82 11.22
N PHE A 89 16.36 4.47 12.08
CA PHE A 89 16.03 5.88 11.91
C PHE A 89 17.21 6.82 12.20
N ALA A 90 18.15 6.45 13.07
CA ALA A 90 19.39 7.22 13.26
C ALA A 90 20.25 7.19 11.98
N VAL A 91 20.44 6.01 11.38
CA VAL A 91 21.17 5.87 10.09
C VAL A 91 20.48 6.65 8.99
N ALA A 92 19.15 6.58 8.90
CA ALA A 92 18.40 7.35 7.92
C ALA A 92 18.56 8.86 8.11
N ARG A 93 18.52 9.34 9.37
CA ARG A 93 18.72 10.75 9.71
C ARG A 93 20.12 11.22 9.30
N GLU A 94 21.15 10.46 9.64
CA GLU A 94 22.53 10.78 9.27
C GLU A 94 22.71 10.87 7.75
N ALA A 95 22.20 9.89 7.00
CA ALA A 95 22.27 9.90 5.54
C ALA A 95 21.56 11.13 4.94
N ILE A 96 20.33 11.41 5.39
CA ILE A 96 19.54 12.55 4.91
C ILE A 96 20.22 13.89 5.25
N SER A 97 20.71 14.07 6.48
CA SER A 97 21.42 15.29 6.89
C SER A 97 22.73 15.48 6.12
N ALA A 98 23.36 14.40 5.67
CA ALA A 98 24.54 14.45 4.81
C ALA A 98 24.23 14.60 3.31
N GLY A 99 22.95 14.72 2.92
CA GLY A 99 22.55 14.77 1.51
C GLY A 99 22.80 13.46 0.74
N LYS A 100 22.92 12.34 1.44
CA LYS A 100 23.16 11.01 0.87
C LYS A 100 21.87 10.19 0.82
N PRO A 101 21.73 9.27 -0.14
CA PRO A 101 20.61 8.33 -0.14
C PRO A 101 20.68 7.44 1.11
N VAL A 102 19.51 7.16 1.71
CA VAL A 102 19.40 6.17 2.79
C VAL A 102 19.79 4.79 2.24
N PRO A 103 20.67 4.03 2.91
CA PRO A 103 21.05 2.68 2.46
C PRO A 103 19.84 1.78 2.25
N ASN A 104 19.85 0.95 1.20
CA ASN A 104 18.69 0.13 0.83
C ASN A 104 18.26 -0.83 1.95
N ASP A 105 19.20 -1.43 2.69
CA ASP A 105 18.87 -2.32 3.80
C ASP A 105 18.11 -1.59 4.92
N VAL A 106 18.38 -0.31 5.14
CA VAL A 106 17.62 0.53 6.09
C VAL A 106 16.29 0.98 5.48
N ARG A 107 16.33 1.44 4.22
CA ARG A 107 15.14 1.90 3.49
C ARG A 107 14.05 0.84 3.41
N PHE A 108 14.44 -0.42 3.23
CA PHE A 108 13.55 -1.58 3.06
C PHE A 108 13.57 -2.52 4.27
N LEU A 109 13.90 -2.00 5.46
CA LEU A 109 13.82 -2.72 6.75
C LEU A 109 14.41 -4.14 6.70
N GLY A 110 15.57 -4.31 6.07
CA GLY A 110 16.28 -5.59 5.98
C GLY A 110 15.60 -6.65 5.14
N GLY A 111 14.71 -6.26 4.22
CA GLY A 111 13.92 -7.20 3.44
C GLY A 111 12.81 -7.87 4.23
N LEU A 112 12.40 -7.28 5.36
CA LEU A 112 11.28 -7.75 6.17
C LEU A 112 10.00 -7.78 5.31
N THR A 113 9.32 -8.92 5.25
CA THR A 113 8.10 -9.12 4.45
C THR A 113 6.84 -9.23 5.30
N GLN A 114 6.96 -9.38 6.61
CA GLN A 114 5.86 -9.39 7.57
C GLN A 114 6.40 -9.09 8.99
N ILE A 115 5.60 -8.46 9.86
CA ILE A 115 5.97 -8.31 11.28
C ILE A 115 5.25 -9.42 12.06
N SER A 116 6.05 -10.26 12.72
CA SER A 116 5.55 -11.28 13.64
C SER A 116 5.72 -10.85 15.09
N PHE A 117 6.76 -10.06 15.39
CA PHE A 117 7.14 -9.73 16.75
C PHE A 117 7.55 -8.27 16.92
N VAL A 118 7.31 -7.76 18.13
CA VAL A 118 7.86 -6.50 18.64
C VAL A 118 8.55 -6.80 19.96
N PHE A 119 9.83 -6.44 20.09
CA PHE A 119 10.64 -6.66 21.29
C PHE A 119 11.19 -5.36 21.84
N LEU A 120 11.08 -5.19 23.16
CA LEU A 120 11.72 -4.12 23.90
C LEU A 120 12.97 -4.69 24.56
N TYR A 121 14.09 -4.01 24.33
CA TYR A 121 15.34 -4.22 25.04
C TYR A 121 15.61 -2.95 25.85
N GLY A 122 14.99 -2.85 27.02
CA GLY A 122 15.02 -1.64 27.86
C GLY A 122 16.43 -1.20 28.22
N ASP A 123 17.28 -2.14 28.64
CA ASP A 123 18.68 -1.88 28.99
C ASP A 123 19.49 -1.35 27.79
N ASP A 124 19.19 -1.85 26.59
CA ASP A 124 19.82 -1.42 25.35
C ASP A 124 19.17 -0.17 24.72
N LYS A 125 18.10 0.36 25.34
CA LYS A 125 17.30 1.47 24.80
C LYS A 125 16.80 1.22 23.38
N ASP A 126 16.31 0.01 23.13
CA ASP A 126 15.97 -0.42 21.78
C ASP A 126 14.57 -1.02 21.64
N LEU A 127 13.95 -0.75 20.49
CA LEU A 127 12.67 -1.29 20.05
C LEU A 127 12.88 -1.98 18.71
N VAL A 128 12.68 -3.29 18.70
CA VAL A 128 12.96 -4.14 17.55
C VAL A 128 11.68 -4.72 17.00
N ILE A 129 11.45 -4.59 15.70
CA ILE A 129 10.47 -5.39 14.97
C ILE A 129 11.17 -6.59 14.34
N ALA A 130 10.50 -7.75 14.34
CA ALA A 130 11.04 -8.96 13.76
C ALA A 130 9.97 -9.80 13.06
N GLY A 131 10.42 -10.57 12.07
CA GLY A 131 9.53 -11.41 11.26
C GLY A 131 10.25 -11.97 10.03
N PRO A 132 9.53 -12.74 9.20
CA PRO A 132 10.07 -13.29 7.97
C PRO A 132 10.69 -12.22 7.07
N ALA A 133 11.85 -12.53 6.52
CA ALA A 133 12.56 -11.66 5.60
C ALA A 133 13.25 -12.48 4.51
N GLU A 134 13.52 -11.83 3.39
CA GLU A 134 14.28 -12.42 2.30
C GLU A 134 15.16 -11.40 1.58
N PRO A 135 16.24 -11.85 0.90
CA PRO A 135 16.99 -10.97 0.01
C PRO A 135 16.03 -10.36 -1.00
N PHE A 136 16.16 -9.06 -1.24
CA PHE A 136 15.23 -8.32 -2.08
C PHE A 136 15.95 -7.68 -3.27
N LYS A 137 15.15 -7.33 -4.28
CA LYS A 137 15.60 -6.54 -5.41
C LYS A 137 14.72 -5.30 -5.57
N THR A 138 15.35 -4.22 -5.99
CA THR A 138 14.69 -3.00 -6.46
C THR A 138 14.60 -3.04 -7.98
N PHE A 139 13.71 -2.26 -8.56
CA PHE A 139 13.56 -2.17 -10.01
C PHE A 139 14.18 -0.88 -10.54
N PRO A 140 14.96 -0.92 -11.66
CA PRO A 140 15.54 0.29 -12.25
C PRO A 140 14.45 1.30 -12.65
N GLY A 141 14.63 2.57 -12.26
CA GLY A 141 13.66 3.64 -12.52
C GLY A 141 12.48 3.70 -11.54
N ASP A 142 12.44 2.79 -10.56
CA ASP A 142 11.42 2.75 -9.51
C ASP A 142 12.11 2.71 -8.13
N ASP A 143 12.34 3.91 -7.58
CA ASP A 143 12.83 4.06 -6.21
C ASP A 143 11.76 3.63 -5.18
N GLY A 144 10.53 3.35 -5.61
CA GLY A 144 9.31 3.13 -4.81
C GLY A 144 9.01 1.67 -4.46
N TYR A 145 9.57 0.70 -5.17
CA TYR A 145 9.12 -0.69 -5.08
C TYR A 145 10.26 -1.70 -4.95
N ALA A 146 10.17 -2.56 -3.94
CA ALA A 146 11.09 -3.67 -3.73
C ALA A 146 10.30 -4.94 -3.40
N VAL A 147 10.78 -6.04 -3.95
CA VAL A 147 10.22 -7.37 -3.71
C VAL A 147 11.32 -8.31 -3.30
N GLY A 148 10.95 -9.24 -2.44
CA GLY A 148 11.78 -10.37 -2.13
C GLY A 148 12.06 -11.22 -3.37
N THR A 149 13.29 -11.74 -3.45
CA THR A 149 13.79 -12.50 -4.61
C THR A 149 13.32 -13.95 -4.61
N ARG A 150 12.82 -14.48 -3.49
CA ARG A 150 12.35 -15.85 -3.34
C ARG A 150 10.86 -15.95 -3.65
N THR A 151 10.05 -15.18 -2.94
CA THR A 151 8.58 -15.29 -2.99
C THR A 151 7.95 -14.24 -3.90
N GLY A 152 8.68 -13.15 -4.20
CA GLY A 152 8.11 -11.99 -4.87
C GLY A 152 7.20 -11.15 -3.97
N ARG A 153 7.17 -11.45 -2.66
CA ARG A 153 6.42 -10.69 -1.67
C ARG A 153 7.03 -9.29 -1.50
N PRO A 154 6.21 -8.22 -1.42
CA PRO A 154 6.72 -6.87 -1.15
C PRO A 154 7.42 -6.81 0.21
N VAL A 155 8.54 -6.10 0.25
CA VAL A 155 9.26 -5.82 1.50
C VAL A 155 8.76 -4.51 2.12
N MET A 156 8.82 -4.43 3.44
CA MET A 156 8.40 -3.24 4.19
C MET A 156 9.34 -2.06 3.97
N ARG A 157 8.83 -0.85 4.20
CA ARG A 157 9.57 0.39 3.93
C ARG A 157 9.58 1.27 5.16
N LEU A 158 10.72 1.88 5.42
CA LEU A 158 10.90 2.84 6.52
C LEU A 158 9.94 4.04 6.39
N GLU A 159 9.75 4.51 5.17
CA GLU A 159 8.84 5.62 4.84
C GLU A 159 7.37 5.31 5.12
N ASP A 160 6.91 4.09 4.80
CA ASP A 160 5.53 3.68 5.10
C ASP A 160 5.31 3.55 6.61
N PHE A 161 6.34 3.20 7.38
CA PHE A 161 6.28 3.23 8.84
C PHE A 161 6.11 4.67 9.36
N VAL A 162 6.82 5.65 8.79
CA VAL A 162 6.64 7.08 9.13
C VAL A 162 5.22 7.54 8.83
N VAL A 163 4.70 7.18 7.65
CA VAL A 163 3.31 7.50 7.29
C VAL A 163 2.33 6.83 8.26
N ALA A 164 2.53 5.55 8.59
CA ALA A 164 1.69 4.83 9.55
C ALA A 164 1.69 5.51 10.93
N MET A 165 2.85 5.91 11.45
CA MET A 165 2.97 6.67 12.71
C MET A 165 2.16 7.97 12.67
N ARG A 166 2.33 8.78 11.61
CA ARG A 166 1.61 10.05 11.43
C ARG A 166 0.09 9.85 11.30
N VAL A 167 -0.33 8.88 10.50
CA VAL A 167 -1.75 8.56 10.27
C VAL A 167 -2.40 8.08 11.55
N VAL A 168 -1.79 7.15 12.28
CA VAL A 168 -2.31 6.65 13.57
C VAL A 168 -2.46 7.78 14.58
N GLN A 169 -1.47 8.68 14.67
CA GLN A 169 -1.57 9.85 15.54
C GLN A 169 -2.72 10.79 15.11
N GLY A 170 -2.81 11.10 13.82
CA GLY A 170 -3.83 11.97 13.25
C GLY A 170 -5.26 11.41 13.35
N ALA A 171 -5.42 10.09 13.20
CA ALA A 171 -6.69 9.40 13.30
C ALA A 171 -7.24 9.34 14.74
N ARG A 172 -6.38 9.53 15.76
CA ARG A 172 -6.75 9.54 17.19
C ARG A 172 -7.55 8.29 17.60
N GLY A 173 -7.08 7.12 17.15
CA GLY A 173 -7.71 5.83 17.43
C GLY A 173 -8.89 5.47 16.52
N ASN A 174 -9.36 6.38 15.65
CA ASN A 174 -10.39 6.08 14.66
C ASN A 174 -9.83 5.28 13.48
N ALA A 175 -10.75 4.71 12.70
CA ALA A 175 -10.41 4.05 11.45
C ALA A 175 -9.88 5.03 10.40
N PHE A 176 -9.02 4.54 9.51
CA PHE A 176 -8.47 5.29 8.39
C PHE A 176 -8.31 4.42 7.15
N GLY A 177 -8.15 5.04 5.98
CA GLY A 177 -7.98 4.32 4.71
C GLY A 177 -8.55 5.08 3.52
N CYS A 178 -9.09 4.35 2.56
CA CYS A 178 -9.62 4.90 1.31
C CYS A 178 -11.01 4.36 0.97
N ARG A 179 -11.69 5.06 0.06
CA ARG A 179 -12.94 4.63 -0.58
C ARG A 179 -12.86 4.86 -2.08
N LEU A 180 -13.41 3.92 -2.83
CA LEU A 180 -13.69 4.08 -4.26
C LEU A 180 -15.19 3.85 -4.40
N ASP A 181 -15.96 4.90 -4.61
CA ASP A 181 -17.41 4.77 -4.68
C ASP A 181 -17.92 5.21 -6.05
N PRO A 182 -18.85 4.47 -6.67
CA PRO A 182 -19.56 4.96 -7.84
C PRO A 182 -20.36 6.19 -7.44
N ASP A 183 -20.71 7.01 -8.42
CA ASP A 183 -21.67 8.09 -8.24
C ASP A 183 -23.00 7.52 -7.68
N PRO A 184 -23.59 8.11 -6.62
CA PRO A 184 -24.89 7.70 -6.08
C PRO A 184 -26.01 7.59 -7.11
N ALA A 185 -25.95 8.34 -8.21
CA ALA A 185 -26.92 8.27 -9.31
C ALA A 185 -26.64 7.15 -10.35
N ALA A 186 -25.51 6.44 -10.23
CA ALA A 186 -25.13 5.36 -11.14
C ALA A 186 -26.18 4.24 -11.25
N PRO A 187 -26.81 3.74 -10.16
CA PRO A 187 -27.79 2.66 -10.27
C PRO A 187 -28.97 3.01 -11.18
N GLN A 188 -29.46 4.25 -11.12
CA GLN A 188 -30.54 4.73 -11.98
C GLN A 188 -30.10 4.80 -13.44
N ARG A 189 -28.94 5.41 -13.71
CA ARG A 189 -28.41 5.49 -15.08
C ARG A 189 -28.20 4.11 -15.70
N ILE A 190 -27.74 3.14 -14.91
CA ILE A 190 -27.56 1.76 -15.33
C ILE A 190 -28.92 1.15 -15.70
N SER A 191 -29.95 1.33 -14.86
CA SER A 191 -31.29 0.82 -15.15
C SER A 191 -31.83 1.37 -16.47
N ASP A 192 -31.69 2.68 -16.70
CA ASP A 192 -32.12 3.36 -17.93
C ASP A 192 -31.34 2.85 -19.16
N ALA A 193 -30.02 2.69 -19.03
CA ALA A 193 -29.16 2.17 -20.10
C ALA A 193 -29.52 0.71 -20.44
N MET A 194 -29.79 -0.10 -19.43
CA MET A 194 -30.16 -1.50 -19.58
C MET A 194 -31.52 -1.67 -20.26
N ALA A 195 -32.50 -0.80 -19.96
CA ALA A 195 -33.78 -0.78 -20.64
C ALA A 195 -33.63 -0.46 -22.13
N LYS A 196 -32.79 0.51 -22.48
CA LYS A 196 -32.51 0.90 -23.88
C LYS A 196 -31.74 -0.18 -24.65
N MET A 197 -30.90 -0.95 -23.98
CA MET A 197 -30.02 -1.96 -24.58
C MET A 197 -30.57 -3.40 -24.50
N ALA A 198 -31.88 -3.58 -24.26
CA ALA A 198 -32.49 -4.89 -24.01
C ALA A 198 -32.24 -5.92 -25.12
N ARG A 199 -32.19 -5.48 -26.38
CA ARG A 199 -31.94 -6.33 -27.57
C ARG A 199 -30.49 -6.34 -28.05
N ALA A 200 -29.60 -5.61 -27.37
CA ALA A 200 -28.21 -5.48 -27.79
C ALA A 200 -27.39 -6.73 -27.40
N SER A 201 -26.22 -6.88 -28.04
CA SER A 201 -25.27 -7.95 -27.71
C SER A 201 -24.81 -7.86 -26.25
N ARG A 202 -24.32 -8.97 -25.70
CA ARG A 202 -23.77 -9.00 -24.34
C ARG A 202 -22.64 -7.99 -24.15
N SER A 203 -21.74 -7.85 -25.13
CA SER A 203 -20.63 -6.90 -25.08
C SER A 203 -21.12 -5.44 -25.05
N ALA A 204 -22.09 -5.10 -25.92
CA ALA A 204 -22.70 -3.77 -25.94
C ALA A 204 -23.40 -3.45 -24.61
N ARG A 205 -24.11 -4.43 -24.03
CA ARG A 205 -24.76 -4.27 -22.72
C ARG A 205 -23.75 -4.07 -21.59
N VAL A 206 -22.65 -4.82 -21.56
CA VAL A 206 -21.58 -4.61 -20.55
C VAL A 206 -20.99 -3.21 -20.69
N LYS A 207 -20.69 -2.78 -21.92
CA LYS A 207 -20.16 -1.43 -22.17
C LYS A 207 -21.14 -0.34 -21.73
N ALA A 208 -22.44 -0.53 -21.99
CA ALA A 208 -23.47 0.40 -21.52
C ALA A 208 -23.54 0.47 -19.98
N VAL A 209 -23.37 -0.65 -19.27
CA VAL A 209 -23.26 -0.66 -17.80
C VAL A 209 -22.01 0.11 -17.35
N GLN A 210 -20.86 -0.10 -17.99
CA GLN A 210 -19.62 0.63 -17.66
C GLN A 210 -19.82 2.14 -17.86
N ASP A 211 -20.35 2.56 -19.00
CA ASP A 211 -20.57 3.97 -19.33
C ASP A 211 -21.57 4.63 -18.38
N ALA A 212 -22.65 3.93 -18.02
CA ALA A 212 -23.65 4.42 -17.10
C ALA A 212 -23.15 4.48 -15.64
N THR A 213 -22.28 3.54 -15.25
CA THR A 213 -21.61 3.54 -13.94
C THR A 213 -20.75 4.79 -13.80
N GLY A 214 -19.94 5.07 -14.83
CA GLY A 214 -18.94 6.14 -14.79
C GLY A 214 -17.76 5.82 -13.87
N PRO A 215 -16.76 6.72 -13.83
CA PRO A 215 -15.59 6.53 -12.96
C PRO A 215 -16.01 6.49 -11.48
N GLN A 216 -15.33 5.65 -10.69
CA GLN A 216 -15.49 5.64 -9.24
C GLN A 216 -14.60 6.71 -8.62
N LYS A 217 -15.17 7.52 -7.72
CA LYS A 217 -14.44 8.58 -7.03
C LYS A 217 -13.55 7.99 -5.95
N VAL A 218 -12.27 8.33 -5.95
CA VAL A 218 -11.33 8.00 -4.88
C VAL A 218 -11.43 9.06 -3.77
N SER A 219 -11.46 8.64 -2.52
CA SER A 219 -11.36 9.52 -1.36
C SER A 219 -10.61 8.85 -0.21
N PHE A 220 -9.98 9.66 0.65
CA PHE A 220 -9.22 9.23 1.82
C PHE A 220 -9.86 9.73 3.10
N PHE A 221 -9.70 8.99 4.19
CA PHE A 221 -10.22 9.36 5.51
C PHE A 221 -9.25 8.96 6.63
N GLY A 222 -9.42 9.57 7.81
CA GLY A 222 -8.62 9.26 8.99
C GLY A 222 -7.15 9.70 8.89
N ALA A 223 -6.91 10.90 8.35
CA ALA A 223 -5.59 11.54 8.23
C ALA A 223 -4.59 10.87 7.26
N VAL A 224 -5.04 9.98 6.37
CA VAL A 224 -4.22 9.45 5.27
C VAL A 224 -3.90 10.59 4.28
N PRO A 225 -2.60 10.92 4.06
CA PRO A 225 -2.23 11.93 3.06
C PRO A 225 -2.37 11.36 1.65
N ASP A 226 -3.03 12.12 0.77
CA ASP A 226 -3.43 11.69 -0.57
C ASP A 226 -2.31 11.72 -1.61
N ASP A 227 -1.06 11.99 -1.21
CA ASP A 227 0.11 12.05 -2.09
C ASP A 227 1.22 11.10 -1.62
N THR A 228 0.86 9.96 -1.04
CA THR A 228 1.80 8.98 -0.50
C THR A 228 1.65 7.60 -1.14
N ARG A 229 2.73 6.81 -1.12
CA ARG A 229 2.65 5.38 -1.46
C ARG A 229 1.61 4.66 -0.61
N PHE A 230 1.53 4.96 0.68
CA PHE A 230 0.53 4.41 1.59
C PHE A 230 -0.89 4.57 1.01
N ALA A 231 -1.25 5.79 0.60
CA ALA A 231 -2.53 6.07 -0.03
C ALA A 231 -2.71 5.30 -1.35
N LEU A 232 -1.70 5.32 -2.23
CA LEU A 232 -1.73 4.58 -3.49
C LEU A 232 -1.96 3.07 -3.28
N THR A 233 -1.24 2.43 -2.34
CA THR A 233 -1.39 1.00 -2.06
C THR A 233 -2.79 0.67 -1.55
N THR A 234 -3.40 1.52 -0.71
CA THR A 234 -4.79 1.29 -0.26
C THR A 234 -5.78 1.34 -1.43
N VAL A 235 -5.64 2.30 -2.34
CA VAL A 235 -6.50 2.40 -3.53
C VAL A 235 -6.28 1.24 -4.49
N ALA A 236 -5.03 0.88 -4.74
CA ALA A 236 -4.67 -0.22 -5.62
C ALA A 236 -5.25 -1.56 -5.13
N ALA A 237 -5.19 -1.80 -3.83
CA ALA A 237 -5.74 -3.00 -3.22
C ALA A 237 -7.28 -3.07 -3.35
N ASP A 238 -8.00 -1.98 -3.04
CA ASP A 238 -9.46 -1.97 -3.20
C ASP A 238 -9.90 -2.09 -4.67
N TYR A 239 -9.19 -1.40 -5.58
CA TYR A 239 -9.42 -1.54 -7.01
C TYR A 239 -9.31 -3.01 -7.46
N GLU A 240 -8.26 -3.72 -7.00
CA GLU A 240 -8.08 -5.13 -7.29
C GLU A 240 -9.14 -6.02 -6.62
N LEU A 241 -9.54 -5.72 -5.38
CA LEU A 241 -10.64 -6.42 -4.70
C LEU A 241 -11.95 -6.33 -5.49
N LYS A 242 -12.25 -5.17 -6.08
CA LYS A 242 -13.43 -4.99 -6.93
C LYS A 242 -13.31 -5.74 -8.24
N ARG A 243 -12.11 -5.78 -8.83
CA ARG A 243 -11.86 -6.62 -10.00
C ARG A 243 -12.11 -8.10 -9.68
N TYR A 244 -11.68 -8.60 -8.52
CA TYR A 244 -12.05 -9.94 -8.07
C TYR A 244 -13.55 -10.10 -7.89
N GLY A 245 -14.18 -9.17 -7.15
CA GLY A 245 -15.61 -9.22 -6.86
C GLY A 245 -16.49 -9.19 -8.12
N LEU A 246 -16.04 -8.50 -9.17
CA LEU A 246 -16.73 -8.40 -10.46
C LEU A 246 -16.21 -9.40 -11.50
N GLY A 247 -15.39 -10.38 -11.11
CA GLY A 247 -14.89 -11.43 -12.02
C GLY A 247 -14.02 -10.92 -13.16
N LEU A 248 -13.36 -9.77 -12.98
CA LEU A 248 -12.40 -9.15 -13.91
C LEU A 248 -10.95 -9.53 -13.60
N ALA A 249 -10.65 -10.06 -12.42
CA ALA A 249 -9.33 -10.53 -12.02
C ALA A 249 -9.31 -12.05 -11.85
N ARG A 250 -8.18 -12.68 -12.21
CA ARG A 250 -7.95 -14.12 -12.06
C ARG A 250 -7.28 -14.44 -10.73
N HIS A 251 -7.64 -15.60 -10.19
CA HIS A 251 -7.06 -16.19 -8.99
C HIS A 251 -6.94 -17.71 -9.18
N THR A 252 -6.09 -18.36 -8.40
CA THR A 252 -5.96 -19.83 -8.41
C THR A 252 -6.85 -20.52 -7.37
N VAL A 253 -7.54 -19.77 -6.50
CA VAL A 253 -8.44 -20.32 -5.48
C VAL A 253 -9.68 -20.94 -6.14
N ALA A 254 -9.88 -22.23 -5.95
CA ALA A 254 -11.03 -22.95 -6.50
C ALA A 254 -12.34 -22.45 -5.87
N GLY A 255 -13.36 -22.24 -6.70
CA GLY A 255 -14.71 -21.92 -6.22
C GLY A 255 -14.88 -20.55 -5.56
N MET A 256 -13.94 -19.61 -5.71
CA MET A 256 -14.03 -18.26 -5.09
C MET A 256 -15.35 -17.54 -5.40
N GLY A 257 -15.87 -17.68 -6.62
CA GLY A 257 -17.09 -17.00 -7.04
C GLY A 257 -16.90 -15.50 -7.29
N ASN A 258 -17.98 -14.73 -7.19
CA ASN A 258 -18.04 -13.29 -7.39
C ASN A 258 -19.23 -12.70 -6.61
N ILE A 259 -19.31 -11.38 -6.49
CA ILE A 259 -20.37 -10.70 -5.73
C ILE A 259 -21.67 -10.52 -6.53
N VAL A 260 -21.70 -10.93 -7.81
CA VAL A 260 -22.77 -10.56 -8.73
C VAL A 260 -23.91 -11.58 -8.71
N ASP A 261 -25.08 -11.09 -8.29
CA ASP A 261 -26.35 -11.81 -8.29
C ASP A 261 -27.11 -11.58 -9.59
N ASN A 262 -27.17 -12.60 -10.46
CA ASN A 262 -27.78 -12.48 -11.79
C ASN A 262 -29.30 -12.25 -11.76
N THR A 263 -29.96 -12.34 -10.60
CA THR A 263 -31.42 -12.20 -10.48
C THR A 263 -31.89 -10.76 -10.33
N ARG A 264 -31.03 -9.85 -9.85
CA ARG A 264 -31.37 -8.44 -9.62
C ARG A 264 -30.17 -7.53 -9.74
N GLN A 265 -30.42 -6.25 -9.98
CA GLN A 265 -29.41 -5.22 -9.85
C GLN A 265 -29.09 -4.98 -8.37
N ALA A 266 -27.80 -4.88 -8.03
CA ALA A 266 -27.34 -4.56 -6.68
C ALA A 266 -26.07 -3.71 -6.69
N VAL A 267 -25.94 -2.84 -5.68
CA VAL A 267 -24.67 -2.22 -5.31
C VAL A 267 -24.11 -3.01 -4.14
N ASN A 268 -23.06 -3.78 -4.36
CA ASN A 268 -22.42 -4.54 -3.29
C ASN A 268 -21.23 -3.74 -2.74
N MET A 269 -21.26 -3.41 -1.45
CA MET A 269 -20.08 -2.86 -0.76
C MET A 269 -19.19 -4.03 -0.33
N ILE A 270 -17.92 -4.01 -0.72
CA ILE A 270 -16.89 -4.93 -0.23
C ILE A 270 -15.64 -4.16 0.19
N TRP A 271 -14.99 -4.54 1.29
CA TRP A 271 -13.82 -3.82 1.77
C TRP A 271 -12.84 -4.70 2.53
N PHE A 272 -11.58 -4.27 2.59
CA PHE A 272 -10.61 -4.84 3.51
C PHE A 272 -10.76 -4.24 4.92
N GLU A 273 -10.71 -5.09 5.95
CA GLU A 273 -10.60 -4.70 7.36
C GLU A 273 -9.46 -5.47 8.02
N LEU A 274 -8.90 -4.93 9.12
CA LEU A 274 -7.92 -5.65 9.93
C LEU A 274 -8.51 -6.94 10.55
N ALA A 275 -7.69 -8.00 10.57
CA ALA A 275 -8.01 -9.30 11.14
C ALA A 275 -6.78 -9.88 11.86
N TYR A 276 -6.63 -9.49 13.12
CA TYR A 276 -5.61 -10.03 14.01
C TYR A 276 -6.26 -10.90 15.07
N GLN A 277 -5.54 -11.93 15.50
CA GLN A 277 -5.80 -12.54 16.80
C GLN A 277 -5.41 -11.55 17.91
N PRO A 278 -5.91 -11.74 19.15
CA PRO A 278 -5.41 -11.00 20.29
C PRO A 278 -3.88 -10.92 20.32
N ILE A 279 -3.36 -9.71 20.55
CA ILE A 279 -1.91 -9.49 20.64
C ILE A 279 -1.38 -10.35 21.78
N LEU A 280 -0.43 -11.21 21.46
CA LEU A 280 0.24 -12.06 22.43
C LEU A 280 1.25 -11.21 23.19
N VAL A 281 1.35 -11.34 24.52
CA VAL A 281 2.23 -10.52 25.36
C VAL A 281 3.01 -11.39 26.35
N SER A 282 4.32 -11.18 26.46
CA SER A 282 5.15 -11.87 27.48
C SER A 282 4.74 -11.47 28.89
N ALA A 283 5.06 -12.32 29.88
CA ALA A 283 4.80 -12.03 31.29
C ALA A 283 5.40 -10.70 31.75
N ASP A 284 6.59 -10.36 31.24
CA ASP A 284 7.30 -9.12 31.56
C ASP A 284 6.79 -7.88 30.77
N GLY A 285 5.87 -8.08 29.83
CA GLY A 285 5.24 -6.99 29.05
C GLY A 285 6.18 -6.29 28.07
N ASP A 286 7.22 -6.99 27.62
CA ASP A 286 8.32 -6.46 26.79
C ASP A 286 8.51 -7.22 25.46
N ALA A 287 7.65 -8.20 25.19
CA ALA A 287 7.56 -8.91 23.92
C ALA A 287 6.11 -9.02 23.47
N PHE A 288 5.88 -8.79 22.19
CA PHE A 288 4.55 -8.82 21.59
C PHE A 288 4.54 -9.70 20.35
N GLY A 289 3.52 -10.55 20.21
CA GLY A 289 3.29 -11.38 19.03
C GLY A 289 2.08 -10.91 18.22
N LEU A 290 2.31 -10.60 16.94
CA LEU A 290 1.27 -10.24 15.98
C LEU A 290 0.88 -11.50 15.20
N ARG A 291 -0.36 -11.96 15.37
CA ARG A 291 -0.87 -13.22 14.79
C ARG A 291 -2.16 -13.01 14.00
N GLY A 292 -2.49 -13.97 13.14
CA GLY A 292 -3.66 -13.95 12.26
C GLY A 292 -3.34 -13.51 10.83
N PRO A 293 -4.34 -13.40 9.95
CA PRO A 293 -4.14 -13.12 8.53
C PRO A 293 -3.87 -11.64 8.19
N ARG A 294 -3.86 -10.75 9.19
CA ARG A 294 -3.74 -9.27 9.11
C ARG A 294 -4.94 -8.59 8.48
N LEU A 295 -5.49 -9.15 7.41
CA LEU A 295 -6.63 -8.62 6.67
C LEU A 295 -7.74 -9.67 6.57
N LYS A 296 -8.98 -9.20 6.47
CA LYS A 296 -10.13 -9.94 5.99
C LYS A 296 -10.92 -9.08 5.03
N VAL A 297 -11.80 -9.70 4.24
CA VAL A 297 -12.77 -8.99 3.42
C VAL A 297 -14.12 -9.01 4.13
N GLN A 298 -14.82 -7.88 4.09
CA GLN A 298 -16.20 -7.75 4.53
C GLN A 298 -17.09 -7.39 3.34
N ALA A 299 -18.37 -7.73 3.46
CA ALA A 299 -19.42 -7.31 2.55
C ALA A 299 -20.55 -6.69 3.35
N GLY A 300 -21.26 -5.73 2.78
CA GLY A 300 -22.28 -4.99 3.51
C GLY A 300 -22.96 -3.90 2.69
N SER A 301 -23.43 -2.88 3.40
CA SER A 301 -24.00 -1.66 2.85
C SER A 301 -23.11 -0.44 3.08
N PHE A 302 -23.54 0.72 2.56
CA PHE A 302 -22.85 1.98 2.76
C PHE A 302 -22.63 2.29 4.24
N GLY A 303 -21.56 3.03 4.56
CA GLY A 303 -21.18 3.34 5.94
C GLY A 303 -20.40 2.24 6.64
N TRP A 304 -19.94 1.21 5.92
CA TRP A 304 -19.22 0.05 6.47
C TRP A 304 -20.07 -0.82 7.41
N ASP A 305 -21.39 -0.86 7.21
CA ASP A 305 -22.27 -1.76 7.94
C ASP A 305 -22.15 -3.17 7.33
N PRO A 306 -21.73 -4.21 8.09
CA PRO A 306 -21.64 -5.58 7.60
C PRO A 306 -23.01 -6.22 7.32
N LYS A 307 -24.12 -5.50 7.46
CA LYS A 307 -25.48 -5.94 7.10
C LYS A 307 -25.88 -5.41 5.72
N GLY A 308 -26.89 -6.03 5.12
CA GLY A 308 -27.52 -5.54 3.89
C GLY A 308 -26.82 -5.90 2.58
N ALA A 309 -25.76 -6.72 2.61
CA ALA A 309 -25.17 -7.27 1.39
C ALA A 309 -26.00 -8.44 0.83
N THR A 310 -25.76 -8.81 -0.44
CA THR A 310 -26.34 -10.02 -1.03
C THR A 310 -25.69 -11.29 -0.43
N PRO A 311 -26.38 -12.44 -0.39
CA PRO A 311 -25.78 -13.72 0.03
C PRO A 311 -24.49 -14.07 -0.73
N LYS A 312 -24.46 -13.79 -2.04
CA LYS A 312 -23.25 -13.97 -2.86
C LYS A 312 -22.09 -13.08 -2.44
N ALA A 313 -22.36 -11.80 -2.10
CA ALA A 313 -21.32 -10.91 -1.62
C ALA A 313 -20.74 -11.39 -0.27
N TYR A 314 -21.59 -11.91 0.63
CA TYR A 314 -21.13 -12.53 1.88
C TYR A 314 -20.28 -13.77 1.64
N GLU A 315 -20.72 -14.67 0.76
CA GLU A 315 -19.98 -15.88 0.41
C GLU A 315 -18.61 -15.54 -0.21
N PHE A 316 -18.58 -14.58 -1.13
CA PHE A 316 -17.35 -14.08 -1.73
C PHE A 316 -16.40 -13.49 -0.67
N ALA A 317 -16.90 -12.59 0.19
CA ALA A 317 -16.10 -11.98 1.24
C ALA A 317 -15.55 -13.02 2.23
N LYS A 318 -16.35 -14.02 2.59
CA LYS A 318 -15.91 -15.14 3.42
C LYS A 318 -14.79 -15.92 2.75
N LYS A 319 -14.97 -16.35 1.50
CA LYS A 319 -13.95 -17.12 0.76
C LYS A 319 -12.66 -16.33 0.55
N MET A 320 -12.76 -15.04 0.25
CA MET A 320 -11.60 -14.14 0.18
C MET A 320 -10.86 -14.09 1.52
N SER A 321 -11.59 -13.96 2.63
CA SER A 321 -11.00 -13.94 3.98
C SER A 321 -10.33 -15.26 4.34
N ASP A 322 -10.99 -16.38 4.08
CA ASP A 322 -10.48 -17.72 4.39
C ASP A 322 -9.19 -18.05 3.58
N ASN A 323 -8.98 -17.38 2.44
CA ASN A 323 -7.85 -17.61 1.54
C ASN A 323 -6.92 -16.41 1.41
N ILE A 324 -7.02 -15.42 2.30
CA ILE A 324 -6.35 -14.13 2.12
C ILE A 324 -4.82 -14.24 2.07
N ASP A 325 -4.22 -15.14 2.85
CA ASP A 325 -2.77 -15.37 2.83
C ASP A 325 -2.32 -16.01 1.50
N ALA A 326 -3.07 -17.02 1.02
CA ALA A 326 -2.83 -17.63 -0.29
C ALA A 326 -3.02 -16.63 -1.43
N LEU A 327 -3.96 -15.69 -1.28
CA LEU A 327 -4.18 -14.60 -2.23
C LEU A 327 -3.09 -13.54 -2.15
N GLY A 328 -2.54 -13.24 -0.98
CA GLY A 328 -1.38 -12.37 -0.78
C GLY A 328 -0.13 -12.86 -1.52
N ILE A 329 0.05 -14.18 -1.60
CA ILE A 329 1.14 -14.79 -2.38
C ILE A 329 0.91 -14.62 -3.89
N GLN A 330 -0.35 -14.75 -4.34
CA GLN A 330 -0.70 -14.64 -5.77
C GLN A 330 -0.69 -13.20 -6.26
N GLN A 331 -1.23 -12.29 -5.44
CA GLN A 331 -1.43 -10.88 -5.69
C GLN A 331 -0.60 -10.06 -4.69
N PRO A 332 0.62 -9.63 -5.07
CA PRO A 332 1.50 -8.84 -4.21
C PRO A 332 0.86 -7.59 -3.62
N LEU A 333 -0.17 -7.01 -4.24
CA LEU A 333 -0.91 -5.88 -3.66
C LEU A 333 -1.59 -6.22 -2.33
N ILE A 334 -2.12 -7.42 -2.17
CA ILE A 334 -2.74 -7.85 -0.92
C ILE A 334 -1.67 -7.99 0.15
N ALA A 335 -0.52 -8.58 -0.21
CA ALA A 335 0.65 -8.66 0.67
C ALA A 335 1.18 -7.29 1.09
N ASP A 336 1.23 -6.34 0.16
CA ASP A 336 1.64 -4.96 0.43
C ASP A 336 0.68 -4.26 1.39
N LEU A 337 -0.63 -4.49 1.23
CA LEU A 337 -1.63 -3.99 2.17
C LEU A 337 -1.51 -4.65 3.55
N GLN A 338 -1.15 -5.94 3.63
CA GLN A 338 -0.83 -6.61 4.91
C GLN A 338 0.39 -5.95 5.58
N ASN A 339 1.38 -5.50 4.80
CA ASN A 339 2.51 -4.77 5.35
C ASN A 339 2.06 -3.44 5.97
N LEU A 340 1.21 -2.67 5.27
CA LEU A 340 0.66 -1.43 5.83
C LEU A 340 -0.19 -1.67 7.09
N ALA A 341 -0.92 -2.79 7.14
CA ALA A 341 -1.66 -3.22 8.33
C ALA A 341 -0.72 -3.47 9.52
N ASP A 342 0.35 -4.25 9.34
CA ASP A 342 1.33 -4.55 10.38
C ASP A 342 2.01 -3.26 10.89
N LEU A 343 2.48 -2.40 9.98
CA LEU A 343 3.10 -1.12 10.33
C LEU A 343 2.13 -0.23 11.12
N SER A 344 0.85 -0.22 10.75
CA SER A 344 -0.20 0.54 11.43
C SER A 344 -0.52 -0.01 12.83
N VAL A 345 -0.53 -1.34 13.01
CA VAL A 345 -0.72 -1.97 14.32
C VAL A 345 0.46 -1.71 15.23
N VAL A 346 1.69 -1.81 14.72
CA VAL A 346 2.90 -1.49 15.49
C VAL A 346 2.93 -0.01 15.88
N ALA A 347 2.60 0.91 14.96
CA ALA A 347 2.50 2.34 15.27
C ALA A 347 1.47 2.63 16.38
N ALA A 348 0.29 1.99 16.31
CA ALA A 348 -0.72 2.11 17.35
C ALA A 348 -0.30 1.49 18.68
N LEU A 349 0.44 0.37 18.64
CA LEU A 349 0.97 -0.29 19.84
C LEU A 349 2.01 0.60 20.52
N ILE A 350 2.93 1.20 19.75
CA ILE A 350 3.91 2.18 20.24
C ILE A 350 3.19 3.34 20.94
N GLN A 351 2.17 3.90 20.30
CA GLN A 351 1.42 5.03 20.87
C GLN A 351 0.64 4.65 22.14
N ARG A 352 -0.09 3.52 22.11
CA ARG A 352 -0.95 3.07 23.22
C ARG A 352 -0.12 2.71 24.45
N ASP A 353 0.93 1.91 24.25
CA ASP A 353 1.72 1.33 25.35
C ASP A 353 2.98 2.14 25.67
N LYS A 354 3.17 3.27 24.96
CA LYS A 354 4.31 4.18 25.11
C LYS A 354 5.65 3.47 24.97
N LEU A 355 5.73 2.57 23.98
CA LEU A 355 6.91 1.70 23.80
C LEU A 355 8.17 2.51 23.49
N ASP A 356 8.02 3.61 22.73
CA ASP A 356 9.04 4.63 22.49
C ASP A 356 9.61 5.18 23.81
N ARG A 357 8.76 5.53 24.77
CA ARG A 357 9.19 6.07 26.07
C ARG A 357 9.86 5.02 26.95
N LYS A 358 9.36 3.79 26.93
CA LYS A 358 9.94 2.67 27.69
C LYS A 358 11.39 2.39 27.30
N VAL A 359 11.77 2.68 26.06
CA VAL A 359 13.13 2.49 25.54
C VAL A 359 13.89 3.80 25.35
N GLY A 360 13.30 4.95 25.67
CA GLY A 360 13.93 6.27 25.50
C GLY A 360 14.16 6.70 24.04
N TRP A 361 13.32 6.24 23.11
CA TRP A 361 13.41 6.61 21.70
C TRP A 361 12.65 7.91 21.40
N ASP A 362 13.36 8.93 20.90
CA ASP A 362 12.75 10.17 20.42
C ASP A 362 12.21 10.02 18.98
N THR A 363 10.89 9.93 18.87
CA THR A 363 10.17 9.87 17.59
C THR A 363 9.83 11.24 16.99
N GLY A 364 10.24 12.35 17.61
CA GLY A 364 9.85 13.71 17.22
C GLY A 364 10.10 14.03 15.74
N TRP A 365 11.27 13.64 15.22
CA TRP A 365 11.63 13.81 13.79
C TRP A 365 10.71 13.04 12.83
N LEU A 366 10.09 11.93 13.28
CA LEU A 366 9.16 11.16 12.48
C LEU A 366 7.79 11.83 12.44
N MET A 367 7.35 12.37 13.57
CA MET A 367 5.99 12.89 13.75
C MET A 367 5.79 14.28 13.18
N GLN A 368 6.86 15.09 13.09
CA GLN A 368 6.77 16.41 12.47
C GLN A 368 6.40 16.28 10.99
N SER A 369 5.36 16.99 10.57
CA SER A 369 4.88 17.01 9.18
C SER A 369 5.24 18.30 8.43
N THR A 370 5.90 19.25 9.11
CA THR A 370 6.26 20.57 8.58
C THR A 370 7.68 20.93 8.95
N GLY A 371 8.41 21.50 7.99
CA GLY A 371 9.80 21.88 8.12
C GLY A 371 10.67 21.02 7.20
N ASP A 372 11.75 21.62 6.70
CA ASP A 372 12.76 20.98 5.87
C ASP A 372 13.17 19.55 6.30
N SER A 373 13.90 18.82 5.45
CA SER A 373 14.36 17.44 5.75
C SER A 373 15.25 17.34 7.00
N LEU A 374 15.71 18.47 7.54
CA LEU A 374 16.48 18.54 8.78
C LEU A 374 15.59 18.48 10.02
N SER A 375 14.37 19.01 9.94
CA SER A 375 13.39 19.04 11.03
C SER A 375 12.39 17.88 10.98
N SER A 376 12.20 17.24 9.82
CA SER A 376 11.31 16.09 9.67
C SER A 376 11.81 15.02 8.71
N PHE A 377 11.39 13.76 8.92
CA PHE A 377 11.63 12.69 7.96
C PHE A 377 10.89 13.01 6.64
N PRO A 378 11.61 13.11 5.50
CA PRO A 378 10.98 13.42 4.21
C PRO A 378 10.17 12.22 3.71
N VAL A 379 8.94 12.48 3.28
CA VAL A 379 8.10 11.48 2.62
C VAL A 379 7.97 11.85 1.14
N THR A 380 8.33 10.91 0.28
CA THR A 380 8.29 10.97 -1.16
C THR A 380 6.84 11.10 -1.60
N LYS A 381 6.56 12.20 -2.32
CA LYS A 381 5.25 12.41 -2.91
C LYS A 381 5.03 11.45 -4.07
N VAL A 382 3.89 10.79 -4.08
CA VAL A 382 3.44 9.86 -5.12
C VAL A 382 2.15 10.40 -5.71
N VAL A 383 2.01 10.32 -7.03
CA VAL A 383 0.74 10.62 -7.69
C VAL A 383 -0.26 9.53 -7.30
N THR A 384 -1.28 9.92 -6.55
CA THR A 384 -2.36 9.04 -6.14
C THR A 384 -3.59 9.29 -7.03
N PRO A 385 -4.30 8.23 -7.46
CA PRO A 385 -5.46 8.37 -8.31
C PRO A 385 -6.59 9.15 -7.61
N ARG A 386 -7.31 9.94 -8.40
CA ARG A 386 -8.55 10.62 -8.00
C ARG A 386 -9.79 9.85 -8.45
N ASN A 387 -9.63 9.01 -9.47
CA ASN A 387 -10.69 8.19 -10.04
C ASN A 387 -10.19 6.76 -10.28
N ALA A 388 -11.13 5.82 -10.32
CA ALA A 388 -10.91 4.48 -10.85
C ALA A 388 -11.86 4.22 -12.02
N ASP A 389 -11.44 3.38 -12.96
CA ASP A 389 -12.27 2.99 -14.09
C ASP A 389 -13.64 2.43 -13.67
N ALA A 390 -14.63 2.62 -14.54
CA ALA A 390 -15.91 1.95 -14.43
C ALA A 390 -15.75 0.43 -14.61
N LEU A 391 -15.82 -0.31 -13.51
CA LEU A 391 -15.71 -1.76 -13.53
C LEU A 391 -17.07 -2.41 -13.74
N ALA A 392 -17.23 -3.18 -14.82
CA ALA A 392 -18.35 -4.10 -14.99
C ALA A 392 -17.97 -5.28 -15.90
N ASN A 393 -18.48 -6.47 -15.56
CA ASN A 393 -18.35 -7.69 -16.38
C ASN A 393 -19.70 -8.40 -16.61
N TYR A 394 -20.78 -7.87 -16.03
CA TYR A 394 -22.11 -8.48 -16.04
C TYR A 394 -23.15 -7.51 -16.57
N THR A 395 -24.24 -8.05 -17.12
CA THR A 395 -25.29 -7.27 -17.78
C THR A 395 -26.54 -7.09 -16.93
N ASN A 396 -26.53 -7.50 -15.67
CA ASN A 396 -27.62 -7.27 -14.73
C ASN A 396 -27.52 -5.89 -14.04
N GLY A 397 -26.49 -5.10 -14.38
CA GLY A 397 -26.26 -3.77 -13.82
C GLY A 397 -25.70 -3.75 -12.40
N SER A 398 -25.28 -4.90 -11.85
CA SER A 398 -24.65 -4.93 -10.53
C SER A 398 -23.26 -4.28 -10.57
N ILE A 399 -22.98 -3.44 -9.57
CA ILE A 399 -21.72 -2.70 -9.41
C ILE A 399 -21.12 -2.93 -8.02
N ALA A 400 -19.83 -2.64 -7.90
CA ALA A 400 -19.08 -2.75 -6.64
C ALA A 400 -18.70 -1.36 -6.11
N ALA A 401 -18.80 -1.21 -4.79
CA ALA A 401 -18.38 -0.03 -4.04
C ALA A 401 -17.59 -0.49 -2.79
N GLY A 402 -16.95 0.41 -2.06
CA GLY A 402 -16.14 0.02 -0.89
C GLY A 402 -14.75 0.64 -0.81
N GLY A 403 -13.80 -0.08 -0.21
CA GLY A 403 -12.49 0.49 0.11
C GLY A 403 -11.61 -0.35 1.02
N VAL A 404 -10.72 0.36 1.73
CA VAL A 404 -9.85 -0.19 2.76
C VAL A 404 -10.15 0.53 4.06
N VAL A 405 -10.37 -0.22 5.14
CA VAL A 405 -10.66 0.29 6.48
C VAL A 405 -9.68 -0.30 7.48
N LEU A 406 -8.63 0.45 7.82
CA LEU A 406 -7.65 0.06 8.82
C LEU A 406 -8.05 0.64 10.18
N SER A 407 -8.26 -0.24 11.17
CA SER A 407 -8.66 0.16 12.53
C SER A 407 -7.71 -0.44 13.59
N PRO A 408 -6.45 0.00 13.67
CA PRO A 408 -5.51 -0.51 14.67
C PRO A 408 -6.00 -0.33 16.12
N GLY A 409 -6.70 0.77 16.42
CA GLY A 409 -7.29 1.00 17.74
C GLY A 409 -8.28 -0.10 18.14
N LYS A 410 -9.07 -0.62 17.20
CA LYS A 410 -9.99 -1.74 17.44
C LYS A 410 -9.24 -3.03 17.75
N VAL A 411 -8.16 -3.32 17.02
CA VAL A 411 -7.27 -4.47 17.29
C VAL A 411 -6.74 -4.39 18.71
N LEU A 412 -6.26 -3.22 19.12
CA LEU A 412 -5.66 -2.98 20.43
C LEU A 412 -6.68 -2.76 21.56
N SER A 413 -7.97 -2.60 21.27
CA SER A 413 -9.03 -2.54 22.27
C SER A 413 -9.45 -3.91 22.79
N SER A 414 -9.14 -4.98 22.03
CA SER A 414 -9.36 -6.35 22.48
C SER A 414 -8.37 -6.72 23.59
N PRO A 415 -8.78 -7.51 24.61
CA PRO A 415 -7.86 -8.01 25.62
C PRO A 415 -6.68 -8.71 24.97
N THR A 416 -5.47 -8.43 25.46
CA THR A 416 -4.26 -9.15 25.04
C THR A 416 -4.29 -10.59 25.53
N GLU A 417 -3.61 -11.48 24.81
CA GLU A 417 -3.43 -12.88 25.21
C GLU A 417 -2.08 -13.02 25.94
N PRO A 418 -2.02 -13.61 27.15
CA PRO A 418 -0.75 -13.89 27.80
C PRO A 418 -0.01 -15.03 27.09
N ASP A 419 1.32 -14.90 26.97
CA ASP A 419 2.18 -15.94 26.39
C ASP A 419 2.53 -17.05 27.41
N ASP A 420 1.52 -17.79 27.87
CA ASP A 420 1.70 -18.87 28.86
C ASP A 420 2.67 -19.97 28.36
N LYS A 421 2.78 -20.11 27.04
CA LYS A 421 3.65 -21.08 26.37
C LYS A 421 5.07 -20.57 26.11
N LYS A 422 5.37 -19.32 26.48
CA LYS A 422 6.70 -18.70 26.30
C LYS A 422 7.21 -18.78 24.86
N THR A 423 6.30 -18.66 23.89
CA THR A 423 6.63 -18.72 22.47
C THR A 423 7.42 -17.50 21.99
N LEU A 424 7.41 -16.41 22.76
CA LEU A 424 8.15 -15.18 22.49
C LEU A 424 9.60 -15.23 23.00
N ASP A 425 9.92 -16.10 23.96
CA ASP A 425 11.24 -16.14 24.62
C ASP A 425 12.37 -16.50 23.65
N SER A 426 12.19 -17.56 22.85
CA SER A 426 13.24 -18.01 21.93
C SER A 426 13.53 -16.99 20.80
N PRO A 427 12.53 -16.44 20.10
CA PRO A 427 12.76 -15.35 19.15
C PRO A 427 13.41 -14.11 19.78
N LYS A 428 12.99 -13.72 20.98
CA LYS A 428 13.59 -12.58 21.69
C LYS A 428 15.06 -12.84 22.08
N ALA A 429 15.36 -14.02 22.63
CA ALA A 429 16.72 -14.41 22.99
C ALA A 429 17.65 -14.42 21.76
N LYS A 430 17.17 -14.96 20.62
CA LYS A 430 17.90 -14.89 19.35
C LYS A 430 18.19 -13.44 18.94
N GLY A 431 17.21 -12.55 19.06
CA GLY A 431 17.41 -11.12 18.84
C GLY A 431 18.48 -10.51 19.75
N ALA A 432 18.47 -10.85 21.04
CA ALA A 432 19.50 -10.43 22.00
C ALA A 432 20.91 -10.91 21.63
N ASP A 433 21.04 -12.17 21.21
CA ASP A 433 22.34 -12.74 20.84
C ASP A 433 22.93 -12.10 19.58
N LEU A 434 22.11 -11.87 18.55
CA LEU A 434 22.53 -11.18 17.32
C LEU A 434 23.02 -9.75 17.59
N ARG A 435 22.48 -9.08 18.61
CA ARG A 435 22.93 -7.75 19.04
C ARG A 435 24.30 -7.80 19.71
N LYS A 436 24.56 -8.81 20.54
CA LYS A 436 25.85 -8.99 21.24
C LYS A 436 26.99 -9.35 20.29
N GLN A 437 26.70 -10.08 19.21
CA GLN A 437 27.72 -10.62 18.32
C GLN A 437 28.32 -9.58 17.33
N LYS A 438 27.88 -8.30 17.33
CA LYS A 438 28.25 -7.29 16.29
C LYS A 438 28.21 -7.86 14.86
N GLN A 439 27.34 -8.83 14.59
CA GLN A 439 27.13 -9.30 13.24
C GLN A 439 26.34 -8.22 12.49
N GLN A 440 27.08 -7.34 11.80
CA GLN A 440 26.56 -6.20 11.03
C GLN A 440 25.44 -6.56 10.05
N ALA A 441 25.29 -7.83 9.67
CA ALA A 441 24.25 -8.31 8.77
C ALA A 441 22.95 -8.80 9.44
N ALA A 442 22.93 -9.01 10.76
CA ALA A 442 21.83 -9.75 11.41
C ALA A 442 20.75 -8.86 12.04
N VAL A 443 21.11 -7.62 12.40
CA VAL A 443 20.16 -6.60 12.86
C VAL A 443 20.35 -5.34 12.04
N VAL A 444 19.32 -4.92 11.31
CA VAL A 444 19.40 -3.70 10.50
C VAL A 444 19.45 -2.46 11.37
N GLY A 445 20.36 -1.55 11.02
CA GLY A 445 20.59 -0.27 11.70
C GLY A 445 21.71 -0.28 12.74
N GLN A 446 22.49 -1.36 12.90
CA GLN A 446 23.60 -1.40 13.86
C GLN A 446 24.76 -0.45 13.54
#